data_AF-A0AAF0T7K2-F1
#
_entry.id   AF-A0AAF0T7K2-F1
#
_cell.length_a   1.000
_cell.length_b   1.000
_cell.length_c   1.000
_cell.angle_alpha   90.00
_cell.angle_beta   90.00
_cell.angle_gamma   90.00
#
_symmetry.space_group_name_H-M   'P 1'
#
loop_
_entity.id
_entity.type
_entity.pdbx_description
1 polymer ?
#
loop_
_entity_poly.entity_id
_entity_poly.type
_entity_poly.pdbx_seq_one_letter_code
_entity_poly.pdbx_strand_id
1 'polypeptide(L)' 'MFATKIYRSYMLLRITLTEPFSYEILCRKSAVNVIDAKTMSMEPVAVVELPKRVPYGFHAFFVTEEQIREQAKL' A
#
# COMPACT_ATOMS: atom_id res chain seq x y z
N MET A 1 6.13 -12.18 1.91
CA MET A 1 6.63 -11.54 0.67
C MET A 1 5.95 -10.18 0.55
N PHE A 2 6.71 -9.08 0.50
CA PHE A 2 6.17 -7.71 0.52
C PHE A 2 6.18 -7.13 -0.90
N ALA A 3 5.08 -6.50 -1.33
CA ALA A 3 5.07 -5.72 -2.57
C ALA A 3 5.49 -4.28 -2.24
N THR A 4 6.74 -3.93 -2.55
CA THR A 4 7.25 -2.55 -2.46
C THR A 4 7.35 -1.97 -3.84
N LYS A 5 6.66 -0.85 -4.11
CA LYS A 5 6.78 -0.14 -5.37
C LYS A 5 7.13 1.33 -5.13
N ILE A 6 8.18 1.79 -5.80
CA ILE A 6 8.68 3.17 -5.77
C ILE A 6 7.79 3.99 -6.71
N TYR A 7 7.06 4.95 -6.16
CA TYR A 7 6.18 5.82 -6.90
C TYR A 7 6.75 7.24 -6.89
N ARG A 8 7.58 7.52 -7.90
CA ARG A 8 8.34 8.78 -8.03
C ARG A 8 9.34 8.95 -6.88
N SER A 9 10.28 9.89 -7.02
CA SER A 9 11.48 10.03 -6.16
C SER A 9 11.23 10.22 -4.64
N TYR A 10 9.98 10.18 -4.16
CA TYR A 10 9.59 10.63 -2.82
C TYR A 10 8.53 9.77 -2.09
N MET A 11 7.94 8.74 -2.71
CA MET A 11 6.91 7.93 -2.03
C MET A 11 7.01 6.42 -2.30
N LEU A 12 7.02 5.64 -1.22
CA LEU A 12 6.89 4.19 -1.21
C LEU A 12 5.53 3.79 -0.64
N LEU A 13 4.78 3.00 -1.41
CA LEU A 13 3.56 2.34 -0.93
C LEU A 13 3.90 0.89 -0.58
N ARG A 14 3.62 0.51 0.66
CA ARG A 14 3.80 -0.86 1.17
C ARG A 14 2.50 -1.37 1.77
N ILE A 15 1.96 -2.44 1.20
CA ILE A 15 0.84 -3.16 1.80
C ILE A 15 1.40 -4.16 2.79
N THR A 16 1.03 -4.01 4.07
CA THR A 16 1.42 -4.96 5.12
C THR A 16 0.22 -5.83 5.47
N LEU A 17 0.42 -7.14 5.42
CA LEU A 17 -0.46 -8.10 6.03
C LEU A 17 0.05 -8.34 7.45
N THR A 18 -0.78 -8.02 8.43
CA THR A 18 -0.47 -8.31 9.84
C THR A 18 -0.75 -9.79 10.10
N GLU A 19 0.29 -10.58 10.34
CA GLU A 19 0.17 -11.93 10.89
C GLU A 19 -0.02 -11.80 12.41
N PRO A 20 -1.06 -12.40 13.01
CA PRO A 20 -1.36 -12.17 14.42
C PRO A 20 -0.37 -12.91 15.33
N PHE A 21 0.22 -12.20 16.30
CA PHE A 21 0.68 -12.81 17.55
C PHE A 21 -0.55 -12.97 18.45
N SER A 22 -0.94 -14.21 18.75
CA SER A 22 -2.01 -14.58 19.72
C SER A 22 -3.48 -14.36 19.27
N TYR A 23 -4.23 -15.47 19.18
CA TYR A 23 -5.69 -15.65 19.27
C TYR A 23 -6.70 -14.78 18.47
N GLU A 24 -6.32 -13.75 17.72
CA GLU A 24 -7.21 -13.07 16.77
C GLU A 24 -7.03 -13.58 15.33
N ILE A 25 -7.26 -14.88 15.11
CA ILE A 25 -7.17 -15.53 13.78
C ILE A 25 -8.21 -14.96 12.79
N LEU A 26 -9.26 -14.28 13.29
CA LEU A 26 -10.37 -13.75 12.51
C LEU A 26 -10.15 -12.34 11.94
N CYS A 27 -9.27 -11.53 12.52
CA CYS A 27 -9.03 -10.16 12.04
C CYS A 27 -7.78 -10.11 11.14
N ARG A 28 -7.84 -10.81 10.00
CA ARG A 28 -6.84 -10.66 8.94
C ARG A 28 -6.95 -9.28 8.30
N LYS A 29 -6.36 -8.26 8.94
CA LYS A 29 -6.36 -6.88 8.47
C LYS A 29 -5.25 -6.65 7.45
N SER A 30 -5.50 -5.72 6.54
CA SER A 30 -4.52 -5.24 5.56
C SER A 30 -4.42 -3.74 5.73
N ALA A 31 -3.21 -3.20 5.69
CA ALA A 31 -2.97 -1.77 5.77
C ALA A 31 -2.07 -1.29 4.64
N VAL A 32 -2.34 -0.10 4.13
CA VAL A 32 -1.48 0.63 3.19
C VAL A 32 -0.63 1.59 3.99
N ASN A 33 0.69 1.40 3.92
CA ASN A 33 1.65 2.29 4.54
C ASN A 33 2.22 3.24 3.48
N VAL A 34 2.17 4.53 3.78
CA VAL A 34 2.79 5.60 3.00
C VAL A 34 4.11 5.94 3.65
N ILE A 35 5.21 5.70 2.95
CA ILE A 35 6.57 5.94 3.43
C ILE A 35 7.21 7.01 2.55
N ASP A 36 7.89 7.98 3.15
CA ASP A 36 8.71 8.94 2.43
C ASP A 36 9.94 8.24 1.85
N ALA A 37 10.04 8.21 0.53
CA ALA A 37 11.14 7.54 -0.16
C ALA A 37 12.47 8.31 -0.06
N LYS A 38 12.45 9.61 0.31
CA LYS A 38 13.68 10.40 0.44
C LYS A 38 14.44 10.04 1.71
N THR A 39 13.73 9.86 2.81
CA THR A 39 14.31 9.49 4.11
C THR A 39 14.38 7.98 4.31
N MET A 40 13.53 7.21 3.62
CA MET A 40 13.39 5.76 3.82
C MET A 40 13.20 5.39 5.30
N SER A 41 12.56 6.27 6.07
CA SER A 41 12.32 6.06 7.49
C SER A 41 11.49 4.79 7.73
N MET A 42 11.78 4.10 8.83
CA MET A 42 10.98 2.94 9.26
C MET A 42 9.58 3.34 9.73
N GLU A 43 9.39 4.60 10.11
CA GLU A 43 8.10 5.14 10.51
C GLU A 43 7.31 5.60 9.28
N PRO A 44 6.14 5.00 9.00
CA PRO A 44 5.29 5.45 7.91
C PRO A 44 4.71 6.83 8.21
N VAL A 45 4.67 7.70 7.20
CA VAL A 45 4.05 9.02 7.27
C VAL A 45 2.54 8.92 7.49
N ALA A 46 1.92 7.90 6.89
CA ALA A 46 0.52 7.59 7.09
C ALA A 46 0.26 6.09 6.98
N VAL A 47 -0.71 5.61 7.75
CA VAL A 47 -1.21 4.24 7.71
C VAL A 47 -2.70 4.29 7.44
N VAL A 48 -3.14 3.61 6.38
CA VAL A 48 -4.55 3.50 6.00
C VAL A 48 -4.99 2.06 6.17
N GLU A 49 -5.94 1.82 7.09
CA GLU A 49 -6.54 0.50 7.27
C GLU A 49 -7.53 0.19 6.14
N LEU A 50 -7.44 -1.01 5.56
CA LEU A 50 -8.37 -1.45 4.53
C LEU A 50 -9.56 -2.19 5.15
N PRO A 51 -10.79 -1.90 4.69
CA PRO A 51 -12.00 -2.51 5.24
C PRO A 51 -12.11 -4.01 4.93
N LYS A 52 -11.32 -4.51 3.97
CA LYS A 52 -11.24 -5.92 3.59
C LYS A 52 -9.79 -6.34 3.42
N ARG A 53 -9.53 -7.62 3.70
CA ARG A 53 -8.23 -8.24 3.46
C ARG A 53 -7.89 -8.23 1.97
N VAL A 54 -6.72 -7.71 1.64
CA VAL A 54 -6.17 -7.81 0.27
C VAL A 54 -5.31 -9.08 0.19
N PRO A 55 -5.55 -9.98 -0.79
CA PRO A 55 -4.71 -11.15 -0.99
C PRO A 55 -3.31 -10.76 -1.48
N TYR A 56 -2.36 -11.68 -1.38
CA TYR A 56 -1.02 -11.48 -1.91
C TYR A 56 -1.07 -11.19 -3.42
N GLY A 57 -0.46 -10.09 -3.84
CA GLY A 57 -0.36 -9.68 -5.25
C GLY A 57 1.10 -9.50 -5.68
N PHE A 58 1.30 -9.32 -6.98
CA PHE A 58 2.64 -9.20 -7.60
C PHE A 58 3.00 -7.75 -7.90
N HIS A 59 2.32 -7.15 -8.89
CA HIS A 59 2.58 -5.80 -9.37
C HIS A 59 1.33 -4.95 -9.23
N ALA A 60 1.47 -3.77 -8.64
CA ALA A 60 0.46 -2.72 -8.65
C ALA A 60 1.00 -1.54 -9.45
N PHE A 61 0.18 -0.67 -10.04
CA PHE A 61 0.63 0.58 -10.66
C PHE A 61 -0.21 1.72 -10.08
N PHE A 62 0.42 2.85 -9.79
CA PHE A 62 -0.31 4.04 -9.36
C PHE A 62 -0.49 4.93 -10.57
N VAL A 63 -1.71 5.44 -10.72
CA VAL A 63 -2.14 6.32 -11.80
C VAL A 63 -2.55 7.65 -11.18
N THR A 64 -2.13 8.77 -11.77
CA THR A 64 -2.59 10.09 -11.31
C THR A 64 -4.04 10.32 -11.74
N GLU A 65 -4.69 11.30 -11.12
CA GLU A 65 -6.05 11.66 -11.48
C GLU A 65 -6.15 12.10 -12.96
N GLU A 66 -5.16 12.84 -13.46
CA GLU A 66 -5.10 13.27 -14.86
C GLU A 66 -5.07 12.07 -15.81
N GLN A 67 -4.25 11.06 -15.51
CA GLN A 67 -4.16 9.82 -16.31
C GLN A 67 -5.48 9.04 -16.31
N ILE A 68 -6.19 9.00 -15.17
CA ILE A 68 -7.52 8.36 -15.09
C ILE A 68 -8.54 9.16 -15.91
N ARG A 69 -8.51 10.50 -15.85
CA ARG A 69 -9.39 11.36 -16.64
C ARG A 69 -9.14 11.25 -18.14
N GLU A 70 -7.91 11.01 -18.56
CA GLU A 70 -7.58 10.72 -19.97
C GLU A 70 -8.19 9.40 -20.45
N GLN A 71 -8.22 8.37 -19.61
CA GLN A 71 -8.87 7.09 -19.95
C GLN A 71 -10.37 7.24 -20.23
N ALA A 72 -11.06 8.15 -19.53
CA ALA A 72 -12.50 8.38 -19.71
C ALA A 72 -12.87 9.16 -20.99
N LYS A 73 -11.89 9.66 -21.74
CA LYS A 73 -12.09 10.39 -23.01
C LYS A 73 -11.99 9.49 -24.25
N LEU A 74 -11.64 8.22 -24.07
CA LEU A 74 -11.64 7.17 -25.09
C LEU A 74 -13.03 6.53 -25.21
#